data_AF-A0A504HLY9-F1
#
_entry.id   AF-A0A504HLY9-F1
#
_cell.length_a   1.000
_cell.length_b   1.000
_cell.length_c   1.000
_cell.angle_alpha   90.00
_cell.angle_beta   90.00
_cell.angle_gamma   90.00
#
_symmetry.space_group_name_H-M   'P 1'
#
loop_
_entity.id
_entity.type
_entity.pdbx_description
1 polymer ?
#
loop_
_entity_poly.entity_id
_entity_poly.type
_entity_poly.pdbx_seq_one_letter_code
_entity_poly.pdbx_strand_id
1 'polypeptide(L)'
;PEGALWRWDGLTASADAPTAAAQRLAQKNRLAELDAEAVQATLVLREAEAVLAQAEQSLREASEAERAARQAGRDAQHGLDAARNALAEAEKAGGELASRRAALDEARARIVDSHEETSAAFAEAEMLLQDAPDLGDLQRQHEQSSANVARDRATLADARAVHEGLRREAEARSRRLDAIGAERSNWLERAENASTQIASLGERKAEAEAERERLADAPDEIDAKRRALLSQLTEAETLRKAAADRLQEAENRQAELDKAATGAIQSLAEARETRVRAEERLTAADARRLEVEARIQETLNTPPHLVIRHTGLEADDPMPEMAEIERQLDRLKIERSRLGAVNLRAEEEQKELSDRLETIVSEREDIIEAIR
;
A
#
# COMPACT_ATOMS: atom_id res chain seq x y z
N PRO A 1 157.28 -177.50 -76.12
CA PRO A 1 157.82 -177.47 -74.74
C PRO A 1 158.23 -176.05 -74.35
N GLU A 2 157.83 -175.45 -73.23
CA GLU A 2 157.15 -175.90 -72.02
C GLU A 2 157.08 -174.69 -71.08
N GLY A 3 156.07 -174.63 -70.19
CA GLY A 3 156.24 -173.91 -68.92
C GLY A 3 155.04 -173.07 -68.47
N ALA A 4 154.03 -173.71 -67.90
CA ALA A 4 153.11 -173.06 -66.96
C ALA A 4 153.67 -173.19 -65.53
N LEU A 5 153.59 -172.14 -64.72
CA LEU A 5 154.18 -172.08 -63.37
C LEU A 5 153.08 -172.01 -62.29
N TRP A 6 153.18 -172.90 -61.29
CA TRP A 6 152.25 -173.06 -60.18
C TRP A 6 153.01 -172.88 -58.84
N ARG A 7 152.51 -172.03 -57.92
CA ARG A 7 153.12 -171.74 -56.59
C ARG A 7 152.11 -171.92 -55.44
N TRP A 8 152.66 -172.19 -54.24
CA TRP A 8 152.07 -172.90 -53.09
C TRP A 8 151.24 -172.09 -52.08
N ASP A 9 151.06 -170.78 -52.26
CA ASP A 9 150.30 -169.86 -51.39
C ASP A 9 148.93 -169.47 -51.96
N GLY A 10 148.45 -170.20 -52.98
CA GLY A 10 147.12 -170.03 -53.57
C GLY A 10 147.08 -169.15 -54.82
N LEU A 11 148.20 -168.57 -55.24
CA LEU A 11 148.28 -167.87 -56.52
C LEU A 11 148.35 -168.89 -57.68
N THR A 12 147.20 -169.15 -58.27
CA THR A 12 147.11 -169.79 -59.58
C THR A 12 147.07 -168.71 -60.67
N ALA A 13 147.89 -168.87 -61.73
CA ALA A 13 147.74 -168.16 -63.00
C ALA A 13 147.30 -169.20 -64.03
N SER A 14 146.02 -169.11 -64.43
CA SER A 14 145.37 -170.00 -65.40
C SER A 14 145.24 -169.29 -66.75
N ALA A 15 145.37 -170.07 -67.83
CA ALA A 15 145.59 -169.66 -69.22
C ALA A 15 144.47 -168.85 -69.90
N ASP A 16 143.55 -168.21 -69.16
CA ASP A 16 142.73 -167.08 -69.63
C ASP A 16 141.97 -166.32 -68.49
N ALA A 17 142.31 -166.53 -67.21
CA ALA A 17 141.70 -165.76 -66.11
C ALA A 17 142.29 -164.33 -66.05
N PRO A 18 141.48 -163.26 -65.85
CA PRO A 18 141.99 -161.90 -65.78
C PRO A 18 142.93 -161.71 -64.58
N THR A 19 144.12 -161.21 -64.88
CA THR A 19 145.19 -160.89 -63.92
C THR A 19 144.78 -159.76 -62.96
N ALA A 20 145.50 -159.61 -61.83
CA ALA A 20 145.33 -158.51 -60.87
C ALA A 20 145.38 -157.09 -61.49
N ALA A 21 145.87 -156.97 -62.72
CA ALA A 21 145.78 -155.75 -63.52
C ALA A 21 144.36 -155.49 -64.08
N ALA A 22 143.59 -156.50 -64.44
CA ALA A 22 142.23 -156.38 -65.00
C ALA A 22 141.17 -156.00 -63.93
N GLN A 23 141.29 -156.48 -62.69
CA GLN A 23 140.47 -156.00 -61.56
C GLN A 23 140.84 -154.56 -61.14
N ARG A 24 142.14 -154.20 -61.22
CA ARG A 24 142.59 -152.80 -61.09
C ARG A 24 142.00 -151.91 -62.20
N LEU A 25 141.78 -152.44 -63.40
CA LEU A 25 141.16 -151.71 -64.50
C LEU A 25 139.64 -151.55 -64.28
N ALA A 26 138.93 -152.59 -63.81
CA ALA A 26 137.51 -152.52 -63.50
C ALA A 26 137.20 -151.60 -62.28
N GLN A 27 138.00 -151.65 -61.22
CA GLN A 27 137.88 -150.69 -60.10
C GLN A 27 138.32 -149.27 -60.48
N LYS A 28 139.32 -149.10 -61.35
CA LYS A 28 139.61 -147.79 -61.96
C LYS A 28 138.42 -147.26 -62.76
N ASN A 29 137.76 -148.11 -63.54
CA ASN A 29 136.60 -147.71 -64.33
C ASN A 29 135.39 -147.35 -63.44
N ARG A 30 135.13 -148.09 -62.35
CA ARG A 30 134.03 -147.80 -61.42
C ARG A 30 134.28 -146.57 -60.53
N LEU A 31 135.53 -146.36 -60.09
CA LEU A 31 135.94 -145.14 -59.40
C LEU A 31 135.83 -143.94 -60.34
N ALA A 32 136.24 -144.10 -61.60
CA ALA A 32 136.08 -143.07 -62.62
C ALA A 32 134.60 -142.75 -62.91
N GLU A 33 133.69 -143.73 -62.89
CA GLU A 33 132.24 -143.50 -63.01
C GLU A 33 131.68 -142.73 -61.80
N LEU A 34 131.99 -143.14 -60.57
CA LEU A 34 131.50 -142.46 -59.37
C LEU A 34 132.12 -141.07 -59.19
N ASP A 35 133.39 -140.89 -59.54
CA ASP A 35 134.02 -139.57 -59.61
C ASP A 35 133.37 -138.72 -60.71
N ALA A 36 133.02 -139.30 -61.87
CA ALA A 36 132.31 -138.58 -62.92
C ALA A 36 130.88 -138.19 -62.48
N GLU A 37 130.16 -139.06 -61.78
CA GLU A 37 128.83 -138.77 -61.21
C GLU A 37 128.89 -137.73 -60.09
N ALA A 38 129.87 -137.80 -59.19
CA ALA A 38 130.08 -136.82 -58.12
C ALA A 38 130.48 -135.46 -58.69
N VAL A 39 131.36 -135.43 -59.70
CA VAL A 39 131.70 -134.22 -60.44
C VAL A 39 130.45 -133.66 -61.12
N GLN A 40 129.61 -134.50 -61.75
CA GLN A 40 128.38 -134.02 -62.37
C GLN A 40 127.35 -133.50 -61.37
N ALA A 41 127.09 -134.22 -60.27
CA ALA A 41 126.18 -133.75 -59.24
C ALA A 41 126.67 -132.44 -58.59
N THR A 42 127.98 -132.29 -58.40
CA THR A 42 128.59 -131.05 -57.88
C THR A 42 128.50 -129.90 -58.88
N LEU A 43 128.65 -130.17 -60.18
CA LEU A 43 128.42 -129.18 -61.23
C LEU A 43 126.96 -128.73 -61.24
N VAL A 44 126.01 -129.66 -61.21
CA VAL A 44 124.57 -129.35 -61.18
C VAL A 44 124.18 -128.59 -59.92
N LEU A 45 124.73 -128.94 -58.74
CA LEU A 45 124.49 -128.20 -57.50
C LEU A 45 125.04 -126.78 -57.59
N ARG A 46 126.28 -126.59 -58.06
CA ARG A 46 126.88 -125.25 -58.23
C ARG A 46 126.12 -124.41 -59.25
N GLU A 47 125.62 -125.03 -60.31
CA GLU A 47 124.80 -124.38 -61.32
C GLU A 47 123.46 -123.95 -60.73
N ALA A 48 122.81 -124.80 -59.93
CA ALA A 48 121.58 -124.47 -59.21
C ALA A 48 121.78 -123.39 -58.14
N GLU A 49 122.89 -123.42 -57.39
CA GLU A 49 123.25 -122.38 -56.42
C GLU A 49 123.54 -121.03 -57.11
N ALA A 50 124.21 -121.05 -58.26
CA ALA A 50 124.44 -119.85 -59.05
C ALA A 50 123.12 -119.29 -59.60
N VAL A 51 122.22 -120.14 -60.09
CA VAL A 51 120.88 -119.75 -60.55
C VAL A 51 120.04 -119.19 -59.39
N LEU A 52 120.09 -119.82 -58.21
CA LEU A 52 119.38 -119.34 -57.02
C LEU A 52 119.92 -117.97 -56.57
N ALA A 53 121.25 -117.80 -56.48
CA ALA A 53 121.86 -116.53 -56.12
C ALA A 53 121.51 -115.43 -57.13
N GLN A 54 121.49 -115.74 -58.43
CA GLN A 54 121.07 -114.81 -59.48
C GLN A 54 119.57 -114.44 -59.34
N ALA A 55 118.71 -115.41 -59.02
CA ALA A 55 117.28 -115.19 -58.84
C ALA A 55 116.98 -114.38 -57.56
N GLU A 56 117.69 -114.65 -56.46
CA GLU A 56 117.59 -113.88 -55.22
C GLU A 56 118.04 -112.43 -55.41
N GLN A 57 119.15 -112.22 -56.13
CA GLN A 57 119.62 -110.88 -56.48
C GLN A 57 118.59 -110.15 -57.36
N SER A 58 118.07 -110.82 -58.39
CA SER A 58 117.04 -110.26 -59.27
C SER A 58 115.75 -109.94 -58.52
N LEU A 59 115.35 -110.76 -57.55
CA LEU A 59 114.17 -110.51 -56.71
C LEU A 59 114.37 -109.32 -55.79
N ARG A 60 115.56 -109.17 -55.20
CA ARG A 60 115.91 -108.00 -54.36
C ARG A 60 115.86 -106.72 -55.18
N GLU A 61 116.52 -106.69 -56.34
CA GLU A 61 116.53 -105.55 -57.25
C GLU A 61 115.11 -105.20 -57.73
N ALA A 62 114.31 -106.19 -58.13
CA ALA A 62 112.93 -105.96 -58.54
C ALA A 62 112.05 -105.44 -57.39
N SER A 63 112.25 -105.93 -56.16
CA SER A 63 111.51 -105.48 -54.97
C SER A 63 111.89 -104.06 -54.56
N GLU A 64 113.17 -103.70 -54.68
CA GLU A 64 113.64 -102.33 -54.44
C GLU A 64 113.13 -101.38 -55.52
N ALA A 65 113.15 -101.79 -56.79
CA ALA A 65 112.59 -101.03 -57.90
C ALA A 65 111.07 -100.83 -57.74
N GLU A 66 110.32 -101.86 -57.32
CA GLU A 66 108.89 -101.76 -57.01
C GLU A 66 108.63 -100.76 -55.86
N ARG A 67 109.40 -100.85 -54.77
CA ARG A 67 109.29 -99.91 -53.63
C ARG A 67 109.60 -98.48 -54.06
N ALA A 68 110.66 -98.27 -54.84
CA ALA A 68 111.05 -96.96 -55.35
C ALA A 68 109.98 -96.38 -56.29
N ALA A 69 109.42 -97.19 -57.20
CA ALA A 69 108.35 -96.76 -58.10
C ALA A 69 107.06 -96.42 -57.34
N ARG A 70 106.70 -97.22 -56.31
CA ARG A 70 105.55 -96.90 -55.44
C ARG A 70 105.78 -95.62 -54.64
N GLN A 71 106.99 -95.39 -54.14
CA GLN A 71 107.32 -94.17 -53.42
C GLN A 71 107.27 -92.95 -54.33
N ALA A 72 107.89 -93.03 -55.52
CA ALA A 72 107.82 -91.98 -56.53
C ALA A 72 106.37 -91.68 -56.97
N GLY A 73 105.52 -92.70 -57.09
CA GLY A 73 104.10 -92.53 -57.38
C GLY A 73 103.35 -91.79 -56.26
N ARG A 74 103.63 -92.11 -54.99
CA ARG A 74 103.06 -91.37 -53.84
C ARG A 74 103.55 -89.93 -53.79
N ASP A 75 104.84 -89.69 -54.01
CA ASP A 75 105.41 -88.35 -53.99
C ASP A 75 104.88 -87.48 -55.13
N ALA A 76 104.72 -88.06 -56.33
CA ALA A 76 104.09 -87.38 -57.47
C ALA A 76 102.62 -87.07 -57.21
N GLN A 77 101.87 -87.99 -56.59
CA GLN A 77 100.47 -87.77 -56.20
C GLN A 77 100.36 -86.65 -55.16
N HIS A 78 101.20 -86.65 -54.13
CA HIS A 78 101.27 -85.56 -53.15
C HIS A 78 101.64 -84.23 -53.79
N GLY A 79 102.59 -84.22 -54.74
CA GLY A 79 102.96 -83.03 -55.49
C GLY A 79 101.81 -82.48 -56.34
N LEU A 80 101.05 -83.36 -57.00
CA LEU A 80 99.87 -82.98 -57.77
C LEU A 80 98.77 -82.41 -56.87
N ASP A 81 98.49 -83.04 -55.73
CA ASP A 81 97.46 -82.58 -54.79
C ASP A 81 97.87 -81.24 -54.14
N ALA A 82 99.15 -81.05 -53.80
CA ALA A 82 99.68 -79.77 -53.34
C ALA A 82 99.53 -78.66 -54.40
N ALA A 83 99.86 -78.96 -55.66
CA ALA A 83 99.72 -78.00 -56.76
C ALA A 83 98.25 -77.66 -57.04
N ARG A 84 97.33 -78.63 -56.96
CA ARG A 84 95.89 -78.40 -57.08
C ARG A 84 95.34 -77.54 -55.96
N ASN A 85 95.75 -77.80 -54.71
CA ASN A 85 95.35 -76.98 -53.58
C ASN A 85 95.90 -75.55 -53.70
N ALA A 86 97.15 -75.39 -54.12
CA ALA A 86 97.74 -74.07 -54.37
C ALA A 86 97.01 -73.31 -55.50
N LEU A 87 96.61 -74.00 -56.58
CA LEU A 87 95.80 -73.42 -57.65
C LEU A 87 94.42 -72.99 -57.14
N ALA A 88 93.72 -73.85 -56.39
CA ALA A 88 92.40 -73.54 -55.85
C ALA A 88 92.43 -72.33 -54.89
N GLU A 89 93.44 -72.25 -54.03
CA GLU A 89 93.64 -71.08 -53.15
C GLU A 89 93.97 -69.81 -53.95
N ALA A 90 94.79 -69.90 -55.00
CA ALA A 90 95.10 -68.77 -55.86
C ALA A 90 93.86 -68.29 -56.67
N GLU A 91 93.06 -69.21 -57.19
CA GLU A 91 91.81 -68.91 -57.90
C GLU A 91 90.79 -68.26 -56.96
N LYS A 92 90.65 -68.78 -55.73
CA LYS A 92 89.80 -68.18 -54.70
C LYS A 92 90.26 -66.77 -54.34
N ALA A 93 91.56 -66.58 -54.07
CA ALA A 93 92.12 -65.27 -53.78
C ALA A 93 91.94 -64.30 -54.96
N GLY A 94 92.09 -64.78 -56.21
CA GLY A 94 91.81 -64.01 -57.42
C GLY A 94 90.35 -63.58 -57.53
N GLY A 95 89.42 -64.49 -57.23
CA GLY A 95 87.98 -64.20 -57.18
C GLY A 95 87.61 -63.19 -56.08
N GLU A 96 88.20 -63.32 -54.89
CA GLU A 96 88.01 -62.36 -53.79
C GLU A 96 88.54 -60.95 -54.17
N LEU A 97 89.71 -60.86 -54.79
CA LEU A 97 90.27 -59.59 -55.26
C LEU A 97 89.43 -58.97 -56.37
N ALA A 98 88.94 -59.77 -57.32
CA ALA A 98 88.06 -59.30 -58.38
C ALA A 98 86.73 -58.77 -57.81
N SER A 99 86.13 -59.48 -56.86
CA SER A 99 84.91 -59.03 -56.18
C SER A 99 85.12 -57.75 -55.39
N ARG A 100 86.22 -57.63 -54.63
CA ARG A 100 86.57 -56.39 -53.91
C ARG A 100 86.78 -55.22 -54.85
N ARG A 101 87.47 -55.44 -55.98
CA ARG A 101 87.68 -54.40 -56.98
C ARG A 101 86.35 -53.94 -57.59
N ALA A 102 85.47 -54.87 -57.98
CA ALA A 102 84.16 -54.53 -58.51
C ALA A 102 83.32 -53.70 -57.51
N ALA A 103 83.33 -54.09 -56.23
CA ALA A 103 82.64 -53.35 -55.18
C ALA A 103 83.21 -51.94 -54.95
N LEU A 104 84.54 -51.77 -55.03
CA LEU A 104 85.18 -50.46 -54.92
C LEU A 104 84.90 -49.58 -56.14
N ASP A 105 84.91 -50.14 -57.34
CA ASP A 105 84.57 -49.42 -58.58
C ASP A 105 83.11 -48.94 -58.55
N GLU A 106 82.16 -49.77 -58.09
CA GLU A 106 80.75 -49.39 -57.89
C GLU A 106 80.58 -48.34 -56.77
N ALA A 107 81.28 -48.49 -55.65
CA ALA A 107 81.24 -47.49 -54.57
C ALA A 107 81.79 -46.14 -55.03
N ARG A 108 82.89 -46.14 -55.79
CA ARG A 108 83.47 -44.93 -56.39
C ARG A 108 82.50 -44.29 -57.36
N ALA A 109 81.87 -45.05 -58.26
CA ALA A 109 80.88 -44.52 -59.18
C ALA A 109 79.73 -43.82 -58.44
N ARG A 110 79.13 -44.48 -57.43
CA ARG A 110 78.06 -43.89 -56.61
C ARG A 110 78.48 -42.61 -55.89
N ILE A 111 79.70 -42.54 -55.37
CA ILE A 111 80.20 -41.32 -54.70
C ILE A 111 80.40 -40.19 -55.71
N VAL A 112 80.94 -40.48 -56.89
CA VAL A 112 81.11 -39.48 -57.96
C VAL A 112 79.76 -38.94 -58.39
N ASP A 113 78.78 -39.82 -58.68
CA ASP A 113 77.44 -39.42 -59.10
C ASP A 113 76.76 -38.54 -58.02
N SER A 114 76.82 -38.95 -56.75
CA SER A 114 76.25 -38.19 -55.63
C SER A 114 76.93 -36.83 -55.43
N HIS A 115 78.25 -36.76 -55.62
CA HIS A 115 78.99 -35.51 -55.56
C HIS A 115 78.59 -34.57 -56.69
N GLU A 116 78.47 -35.07 -57.92
CA GLU A 116 78.04 -34.29 -59.08
C GLU A 116 76.61 -33.75 -58.88
N GLU A 117 75.68 -34.58 -58.43
CA GLU A 117 74.29 -34.18 -58.12
C GLU A 117 74.24 -33.10 -57.04
N THR A 118 74.95 -33.30 -55.93
CA THR A 118 74.98 -32.33 -54.82
C THR A 118 75.65 -31.02 -55.24
N SER A 119 76.71 -31.08 -56.05
CA SER A 119 77.41 -29.90 -56.55
C SER A 119 76.51 -29.10 -57.50
N ALA A 120 75.75 -29.78 -58.36
CA ALA A 120 74.77 -29.15 -59.23
C ALA A 120 73.65 -28.47 -58.42
N ALA A 121 73.08 -29.15 -57.43
CA ALA A 121 72.04 -28.59 -56.56
C ALA A 121 72.55 -27.39 -55.74
N PHE A 122 73.79 -27.44 -55.27
CA PHE A 122 74.42 -26.31 -54.58
C PHE A 122 74.58 -25.10 -55.50
N ALA A 123 75.12 -25.30 -56.71
CA ALA A 123 75.29 -24.24 -57.69
C ALA A 123 73.94 -23.62 -58.09
N GLU A 124 72.91 -24.44 -58.29
CA GLU A 124 71.54 -23.96 -58.55
C GLU A 124 71.00 -23.13 -57.38
N ALA A 125 71.14 -23.61 -56.14
CA ALA A 125 70.69 -22.88 -54.95
C ALA A 125 71.46 -21.56 -54.75
N GLU A 126 72.76 -21.54 -55.05
CA GLU A 126 73.58 -20.32 -54.99
C GLU A 126 73.15 -19.31 -56.05
N MET A 127 72.88 -19.75 -57.28
CA MET A 127 72.31 -18.90 -58.32
C MET A 127 70.94 -18.34 -57.92
N LEU A 128 70.04 -19.19 -57.40
CA LEU A 128 68.72 -18.76 -56.93
C LEU A 128 68.81 -17.76 -55.77
N LEU A 129 69.81 -17.88 -54.89
CA LEU A 129 70.05 -16.94 -53.81
C LEU A 129 70.63 -15.61 -54.32
N GLN A 130 71.52 -15.64 -55.33
CA GLN A 130 72.06 -14.44 -55.97
C GLN A 130 70.98 -13.68 -56.77
N ASP A 131 70.08 -14.40 -57.43
CA ASP A 131 68.94 -13.85 -58.17
C ASP A 131 67.77 -13.46 -57.25
N ALA A 132 67.82 -13.84 -55.96
CA ALA A 132 66.78 -13.50 -55.01
C ALA A 132 66.73 -11.97 -54.82
N PRO A 133 65.55 -11.34 -54.97
CA PRO A 133 65.42 -9.90 -54.80
C PRO A 133 65.66 -9.51 -53.33
N ASP A 134 66.33 -8.38 -53.12
CA ASP A 134 66.46 -7.79 -51.78
C ASP A 134 65.09 -7.34 -51.25
N LEU A 135 64.64 -7.98 -50.17
CA LEU A 135 63.37 -7.68 -49.52
C LEU A 135 63.47 -6.52 -48.52
N GLY A 136 64.67 -5.94 -48.32
CA GLY A 136 64.91 -4.87 -47.36
C GLY A 136 64.02 -3.64 -47.59
N ASP A 137 63.81 -3.25 -48.85
CA ASP A 137 62.89 -2.14 -49.19
C ASP A 137 61.43 -2.47 -48.87
N LEU A 138 60.98 -3.69 -49.21
CA LEU A 138 59.62 -4.12 -48.92
C LEU A 138 59.37 -4.19 -47.40
N GLN A 139 60.36 -4.68 -46.65
CA GLN A 139 60.29 -4.74 -45.19
C GLN A 139 60.25 -3.34 -44.56
N ARG A 140 61.09 -2.41 -45.03
CA ARG A 140 61.03 -0.99 -44.62
C ARG A 140 59.66 -0.37 -44.90
N GLN A 141 59.09 -0.60 -46.09
CA GLN A 141 57.77 -0.11 -46.46
C GLN A 141 56.67 -0.70 -45.56
N HIS A 142 56.75 -1.99 -45.24
CA HIS A 142 55.82 -2.66 -44.34
C HIS A 142 55.89 -2.09 -42.92
N GLU A 143 57.09 -1.92 -42.37
CA GLU A 143 57.30 -1.34 -41.05
C GLU A 143 56.79 0.11 -40.98
N GLN A 144 57.07 0.92 -42.00
CA GLN A 144 56.59 2.29 -42.08
C GLN A 144 55.07 2.37 -42.18
N SER A 145 54.45 1.53 -43.00
CA SER A 145 52.99 1.45 -43.13
C SER A 145 52.33 0.99 -41.83
N SER A 146 52.91 -0.02 -41.17
CA SER A 146 52.44 -0.52 -39.88
C SER A 146 52.51 0.55 -38.79
N ALA A 147 53.61 1.32 -38.75
CA ALA A 147 53.77 2.43 -37.82
C ALA A 147 52.76 3.56 -38.07
N ASN A 148 52.48 3.88 -39.34
CA ASN A 148 51.45 4.86 -39.70
C ASN A 148 50.06 4.42 -39.24
N VAL A 149 49.67 3.17 -39.52
CA VAL A 149 48.38 2.60 -39.07
C VAL A 149 48.26 2.64 -37.54
N ALA A 150 49.33 2.31 -36.80
CA ALA A 150 49.32 2.38 -35.35
C ALA A 150 49.10 3.81 -34.85
N ARG A 151 49.78 4.80 -35.46
CA ARG A 151 49.63 6.23 -35.12
C ARG A 151 48.21 6.73 -35.40
N ASP A 152 47.65 6.38 -36.55
CA ASP A 152 46.30 6.81 -36.94
C ASP A 152 45.23 6.20 -36.04
N ARG A 153 45.41 4.93 -35.62
CA ARG A 153 44.53 4.28 -34.63
C ARG A 153 44.56 4.97 -33.27
N ALA A 154 45.75 5.34 -32.79
CA ALA A 154 45.89 6.09 -31.54
C ALA A 154 45.20 7.46 -31.65
N THR A 155 45.46 8.20 -32.73
CA THR A 155 44.85 9.51 -33.00
C THR A 155 43.33 9.43 -33.07
N LEU A 156 42.79 8.40 -33.72
CA LEU A 156 41.34 8.15 -33.78
C LEU A 156 40.76 7.84 -32.39
N ALA A 157 41.45 7.05 -31.58
CA ALA A 157 41.01 6.72 -30.23
C ALA A 157 40.94 7.98 -29.35
N ASP A 158 41.96 8.84 -29.42
CA ASP A 158 42.01 10.11 -28.70
C ASP A 158 40.90 11.07 -29.17
N ALA A 159 40.72 11.22 -30.48
CA ALA A 159 39.65 12.06 -31.04
C ALA A 159 38.25 11.56 -30.64
N ARG A 160 38.03 10.25 -30.60
CA ARG A 160 36.78 9.65 -30.11
C ARG A 160 36.58 9.91 -28.62
N ALA A 161 37.61 9.78 -27.80
CA ALA A 161 37.52 10.05 -26.37
C ALA A 161 37.16 11.52 -26.10
N VAL A 162 37.76 12.46 -26.84
CA VAL A 162 37.43 13.89 -26.77
C VAL A 162 35.99 14.15 -27.22
N HIS A 163 35.57 13.58 -28.36
CA HIS A 163 34.20 13.72 -28.86
C HIS A 163 33.16 13.21 -27.85
N GLU A 164 33.36 12.01 -27.30
CA GLU A 164 32.46 11.45 -26.29
C GLU A 164 32.48 12.23 -24.97
N GLY A 165 33.62 12.83 -24.61
CA GLY A 165 33.72 13.79 -23.51
C GLY A 165 32.83 15.01 -23.75
N LEU A 166 33.04 15.69 -24.88
CA LEU A 166 32.27 16.89 -25.25
C LEU A 166 30.78 16.60 -25.39
N ARG A 167 30.39 15.45 -25.97
CA ARG A 167 29.00 15.03 -26.09
C ARG A 167 28.34 14.87 -24.72
N ARG A 168 28.99 14.16 -23.79
CA ARG A 168 28.48 13.99 -22.42
C ARG A 168 28.35 15.32 -21.69
N GLU A 169 29.32 16.22 -21.85
CA GLU A 169 29.23 17.55 -21.23
C GLU A 169 28.11 18.40 -21.84
N ALA A 170 27.91 18.34 -23.16
CA ALA A 170 26.82 19.05 -23.84
C ALA A 170 25.45 18.54 -23.36
N GLU A 171 25.28 17.21 -23.26
CA GLU A 171 24.07 16.60 -22.71
C GLU A 171 23.83 17.02 -21.24
N ALA A 172 24.88 17.03 -20.41
CA ALA A 172 24.78 17.49 -19.02
C ALA A 172 24.39 18.97 -18.92
N ARG A 173 24.97 19.83 -19.77
CA ARG A 173 24.62 21.26 -19.85
C ARG A 173 23.17 21.45 -20.30
N SER A 174 22.71 20.70 -21.31
CA SER A 174 21.31 20.75 -21.76
C SER A 174 20.35 20.39 -20.63
N ARG A 175 20.56 19.25 -19.96
CA ARG A 175 19.72 18.83 -18.82
C ARG A 175 19.72 19.86 -17.69
N ARG A 176 20.86 20.52 -17.44
CA ARG A 176 20.96 21.58 -16.44
C ARG A 176 20.16 22.82 -16.85
N LEU A 177 20.20 23.22 -18.12
CA LEU A 177 19.39 24.34 -18.63
C LEU A 177 17.89 24.02 -18.54
N ASP A 178 17.48 22.80 -18.87
CA ASP A 178 16.09 22.37 -18.76
C ASP A 178 15.60 22.42 -17.29
N ALA A 179 16.43 21.93 -16.36
CA ALA A 179 16.14 22.00 -14.93
C ALA A 179 16.04 23.46 -14.43
N ILE A 180 16.98 24.33 -14.82
CA ILE A 180 16.92 25.76 -14.50
C ILE A 180 15.66 26.42 -15.08
N GLY A 181 15.27 26.04 -16.30
CA GLY A 181 14.05 26.51 -16.94
C GLY A 181 12.81 26.13 -16.15
N ALA A 182 12.69 24.87 -15.74
CA ALA A 182 11.59 24.38 -14.91
C ALA A 182 11.55 25.06 -13.52
N GLU A 183 12.71 25.18 -12.86
CA GLU A 183 12.83 25.88 -11.57
C GLU A 183 12.40 27.34 -11.70
N ARG A 184 12.85 28.05 -12.75
CA ARG A 184 12.48 29.45 -12.99
C ARG A 184 10.98 29.61 -13.20
N SER A 185 10.36 28.75 -14.01
CA SER A 185 8.91 28.78 -14.22
C SER A 185 8.14 28.57 -12.92
N ASN A 186 8.57 27.61 -12.08
CA ASN A 186 7.95 27.37 -10.76
C ASN A 186 8.08 28.59 -9.84
N TRP A 187 9.25 29.23 -9.79
CA TRP A 187 9.44 30.43 -8.99
C TRP A 187 8.61 31.62 -9.48
N LEU A 188 8.45 31.79 -10.79
CA LEU A 188 7.58 32.81 -11.36
C LEU A 188 6.12 32.56 -10.99
N GLU A 189 5.63 31.34 -11.14
CA GLU A 189 4.27 30.97 -10.75
C GLU A 189 4.03 31.20 -9.25
N ARG A 190 4.99 30.83 -8.39
CA ARG A 190 4.91 31.12 -6.96
C ARG A 190 4.87 32.62 -6.67
N ALA A 191 5.67 33.42 -7.36
CA ALA A 191 5.69 34.87 -7.19
C ALA A 191 4.37 35.52 -7.64
N GLU A 192 3.80 35.05 -8.74
CA GLU A 192 2.49 35.48 -9.24
C GLU A 192 1.37 35.14 -8.25
N ASN A 193 1.31 33.88 -7.80
CA ASN A 193 0.34 33.42 -6.81
C ASN A 193 0.46 34.21 -5.49
N ALA A 194 1.69 34.46 -5.02
CA ALA A 194 1.93 35.28 -3.85
C ALA A 194 1.47 36.73 -4.05
N SER A 195 1.70 37.31 -5.22
CA SER A 195 1.26 38.68 -5.56
C SER A 195 -0.26 38.78 -5.56
N THR A 196 -0.95 37.81 -6.15
CA THR A 196 -2.42 37.71 -6.12
C THR A 196 -2.95 37.59 -4.69
N GLN A 197 -2.32 36.75 -3.87
CA GLN A 197 -2.70 36.59 -2.47
C GLN A 197 -2.48 37.88 -1.66
N ILE A 198 -1.36 38.59 -1.88
CA ILE A 198 -1.07 39.87 -1.24
C ILE A 198 -2.13 40.92 -1.63
N ALA A 199 -2.50 40.99 -2.91
CA ALA A 199 -3.54 41.90 -3.38
C ALA A 199 -4.89 41.62 -2.71
N SER A 200 -5.32 40.36 -2.68
CA SER A 200 -6.57 39.95 -2.02
C SER A 200 -6.57 40.25 -0.52
N LEU A 201 -5.45 40.01 0.17
CA LEU A 201 -5.31 40.36 1.59
C LEU A 201 -5.32 41.88 1.82
N GLY A 202 -4.74 42.65 0.88
CA GLY A 202 -4.78 44.11 0.90
C GLY A 202 -6.21 44.65 0.78
N GLU A 203 -7.00 44.14 -0.17
CA GLU A 203 -8.41 44.49 -0.33
C GLU A 203 -9.21 44.17 0.94
N ARG A 204 -9.10 42.93 1.45
CA ARG A 204 -9.79 42.51 2.68
C ARG A 204 -9.41 43.36 3.89
N LYS A 205 -8.14 43.75 3.99
CA LYS A 205 -7.68 44.66 5.04
C LYS A 205 -8.34 46.03 4.91
N ALA A 206 -8.36 46.60 3.71
CA ALA A 206 -8.98 47.90 3.45
C ALA A 206 -10.49 47.88 3.74
N GLU A 207 -11.20 46.82 3.34
CA GLU A 207 -12.62 46.62 3.67
C GLU A 207 -12.85 46.56 5.18
N ALA A 208 -12.04 45.77 5.90
CA ALA A 208 -12.13 45.65 7.34
C ALA A 208 -11.82 46.97 8.07
N GLU A 209 -10.83 47.74 7.60
CA GLU A 209 -10.52 49.06 8.13
C GLU A 209 -11.67 50.05 7.88
N ALA A 210 -12.27 50.06 6.69
CA ALA A 210 -13.41 50.90 6.37
C ALA A 210 -14.68 50.52 7.15
N GLU A 211 -14.93 49.24 7.39
CA GLU A 211 -16.02 48.78 8.27
C GLU A 211 -15.76 49.19 9.72
N ARG A 212 -14.53 49.02 10.22
CA ARG A 212 -14.16 49.44 11.57
C ARG A 212 -14.39 50.94 11.77
N GLU A 213 -13.99 51.75 10.80
CA GLU A 213 -14.18 53.21 10.86
C GLU A 213 -15.67 53.59 10.87
N ARG A 214 -16.49 52.96 10.02
CA ARG A 214 -17.95 53.17 10.03
C ARG A 214 -18.61 52.78 11.35
N LEU A 215 -18.09 51.75 12.02
CA LEU A 215 -18.61 51.28 13.30
C LEU A 215 -18.02 52.03 14.50
N ALA A 216 -16.99 52.86 14.34
CA ALA A 216 -16.31 53.54 15.43
C ALA A 216 -17.27 54.41 16.26
N ASP A 217 -18.16 55.14 15.57
CA ASP A 217 -19.11 56.06 16.19
C ASP A 217 -20.46 55.41 16.55
N ALA A 218 -20.69 54.15 16.14
CA ALA A 218 -21.95 53.46 16.38
C ALA A 218 -22.30 53.32 17.89
N PRO A 219 -21.35 53.01 18.79
CA PRO A 219 -21.63 52.97 20.23
C PRO A 219 -22.12 54.33 20.77
N ASP A 220 -21.45 55.42 20.38
CA ASP A 220 -21.81 56.77 20.83
C ASP A 220 -23.18 57.20 20.28
N GLU A 221 -23.48 56.87 19.02
CA GLU A 221 -24.82 57.07 18.44
C GLU A 221 -25.90 56.28 19.19
N ILE A 222 -25.63 55.02 19.51
CA ILE A 222 -26.56 54.15 20.25
C ILE A 222 -26.78 54.72 21.66
N ASP A 223 -25.74 55.16 22.34
CA ASP A 223 -25.85 55.76 23.67
C ASP A 223 -26.55 57.11 23.65
N ALA A 224 -26.38 57.92 22.61
CA ALA A 224 -27.15 59.14 22.41
C ALA A 224 -28.65 58.84 22.19
N LYS A 225 -28.98 57.89 21.29
CA LYS A 225 -30.35 57.42 21.05
C LYS A 225 -30.98 56.85 22.33
N ARG A 226 -30.22 56.07 23.09
CA ARG A 226 -30.65 55.49 24.37
C ARG A 226 -30.98 56.57 25.40
N ARG A 227 -30.10 57.57 25.57
CA ARG A 227 -30.34 58.71 26.47
C ARG A 227 -31.57 59.52 26.06
N ALA A 228 -31.74 59.78 24.77
CA ALA A 228 -32.92 60.47 24.25
C ALA A 228 -34.21 59.69 24.54
N LEU A 229 -34.24 58.38 24.30
CA LEU A 229 -35.38 57.53 24.60
C LEU A 229 -35.69 57.47 26.11
N LEU A 230 -34.68 57.39 26.97
CA LEU A 230 -34.87 57.42 28.43
C LEU A 230 -35.43 58.77 28.91
N SER A 231 -34.98 59.87 28.32
CA SER A 231 -35.53 61.19 28.60
C SER A 231 -36.99 61.29 28.17
N GLN A 232 -37.33 60.82 26.96
CA GLN A 232 -38.70 60.80 26.46
C GLN A 232 -39.61 59.90 27.31
N LEU A 233 -39.10 58.75 27.77
CA LEU A 233 -39.83 57.86 28.67
C LEU A 233 -40.12 58.55 30.00
N THR A 234 -39.11 59.21 30.59
CA THR A 234 -39.27 59.94 31.84
C THR A 234 -40.30 61.06 31.68
N GLU A 235 -40.23 61.83 30.59
CA GLU A 235 -41.22 62.86 30.27
C GLU A 235 -42.64 62.28 30.14
N ALA A 236 -42.80 61.19 29.36
CA ALA A 236 -44.08 60.53 29.20
C ALA A 236 -44.63 59.98 30.54
N GLU A 237 -43.78 59.42 31.40
CA GLU A 237 -44.16 58.95 32.74
C GLU A 237 -44.61 60.10 33.65
N THR A 238 -43.91 61.24 33.62
CA THR A 238 -44.30 62.43 34.39
C THR A 238 -45.62 62.99 33.92
N LEU A 239 -45.85 63.08 32.60
CA LEU A 239 -47.12 63.52 32.01
C LEU A 239 -48.26 62.56 32.36
N ARG A 240 -48.02 61.24 32.27
CA ARG A 240 -49.00 60.21 32.66
C ARG A 240 -49.37 60.34 34.13
N LYS A 241 -48.39 60.53 35.02
CA LYS A 241 -48.62 60.70 36.46
C LYS A 241 -49.41 61.98 36.74
N ALA A 242 -49.01 63.11 36.16
CA ALA A 242 -49.73 64.38 36.32
C ALA A 242 -51.18 64.30 35.80
N ALA A 243 -51.41 63.60 34.68
CA ALA A 243 -52.76 63.37 34.16
C ALA A 243 -53.58 62.46 35.11
N ALA A 244 -52.99 61.41 35.66
CA ALA A 244 -53.64 60.53 36.64
C ALA A 244 -53.97 61.27 37.95
N ASP A 245 -53.05 62.09 38.47
CA ASP A 245 -53.27 62.91 39.67
C ASP A 245 -54.43 63.90 39.45
N ARG A 246 -54.47 64.57 38.29
CA ARG A 246 -55.58 65.47 37.90
C ARG A 246 -56.92 64.74 37.76
N LEU A 247 -56.90 63.52 37.20
CA LEU A 247 -58.10 62.69 37.09
C LEU A 247 -58.61 62.31 38.49
N GLN A 248 -57.73 61.85 39.38
CA GLN A 248 -58.10 61.47 40.74
C GLN A 248 -58.66 62.65 41.54
N GLU A 249 -58.07 63.84 41.40
CA GLU A 249 -58.59 65.07 42.03
C GLU A 249 -59.99 65.42 41.49
N ALA A 250 -60.18 65.34 40.17
CA ALA A 250 -61.48 65.58 39.54
C ALA A 250 -62.55 64.56 39.97
N GLU A 251 -62.22 63.27 40.03
CA GLU A 251 -63.11 62.20 40.50
C GLU A 251 -63.49 62.39 41.98
N ASN A 252 -62.52 62.74 42.83
CA ASN A 252 -62.79 63.04 44.23
C ASN A 252 -63.73 64.24 44.36
N ARG A 253 -63.49 65.30 43.58
CA ARG A 253 -64.34 66.49 43.59
C ARG A 253 -65.74 66.21 43.08
N GLN A 254 -65.87 65.38 42.05
CA GLN A 254 -67.16 64.91 41.56
C GLN A 254 -67.90 64.13 42.66
N ALA A 255 -67.24 63.18 43.34
CA ALA A 255 -67.84 62.40 44.41
C ALA A 255 -68.32 63.28 45.58
N GLU A 256 -67.56 64.32 45.95
CA GLU A 256 -67.99 65.31 46.95
C GLU A 256 -69.23 66.08 46.50
N LEU A 257 -69.25 66.56 45.26
CA LEU A 257 -70.38 67.29 44.69
C LEU A 257 -71.62 66.41 44.55
N ASP A 258 -71.48 65.17 44.13
CA ASP A 258 -72.57 64.18 44.04
C ASP A 258 -73.15 63.88 45.42
N LYS A 259 -72.30 63.75 46.44
CA LYS A 259 -72.73 63.58 47.84
C LYS A 259 -73.47 64.83 48.35
N ALA A 260 -72.97 66.03 48.05
CA ALA A 260 -73.62 67.28 48.42
C ALA A 260 -74.97 67.46 47.69
N ALA A 261 -75.04 67.12 46.41
CA ALA A 261 -76.28 67.15 45.62
C ALA A 261 -77.31 66.17 46.17
N THR A 262 -76.90 64.93 46.47
CA THR A 262 -77.77 63.93 47.11
C THR A 262 -78.29 64.43 48.46
N GLY A 263 -77.43 65.02 49.29
CA GLY A 263 -77.81 65.63 50.56
C GLY A 263 -78.81 66.78 50.39
N ALA A 264 -78.57 67.68 49.42
CA ALA A 264 -79.48 68.79 49.13
C ALA A 264 -80.85 68.31 48.61
N ILE A 265 -80.87 67.25 47.79
CA ILE A 265 -82.12 66.62 47.31
C ILE A 265 -82.89 66.02 48.49
N GLN A 266 -82.21 65.33 49.41
CA GLN A 266 -82.83 64.80 50.64
C GLN A 266 -83.41 65.93 51.50
N SER A 267 -82.64 66.98 51.78
CA SER A 267 -83.14 68.14 52.54
C SER A 267 -84.31 68.85 51.86
N LEU A 268 -84.32 68.94 50.53
CA LEU A 268 -85.46 69.47 49.78
C LEU A 268 -86.70 68.58 49.92
N ALA A 269 -86.54 67.26 49.87
CA ALA A 269 -87.63 66.31 50.07
C ALA A 269 -88.22 66.43 51.49
N GLU A 270 -87.37 66.49 52.51
CA GLU A 270 -87.78 66.70 53.91
C GLU A 270 -88.49 68.05 54.12
N ALA A 271 -87.98 69.12 53.51
CA ALA A 271 -88.60 70.44 53.56
C ALA A 271 -89.97 70.45 52.86
N ARG A 272 -90.11 69.78 51.72
CA ARG A 272 -91.40 69.59 51.03
C ARG A 272 -92.37 68.79 51.88
N GLU A 273 -91.94 67.70 52.48
CA GLU A 273 -92.78 66.88 53.36
C GLU A 273 -93.24 67.68 54.58
N THR A 274 -92.34 68.45 55.20
CA THR A 274 -92.66 69.35 56.32
C THR A 274 -93.66 70.43 55.90
N ARG A 275 -93.49 71.02 54.71
CA ARG A 275 -94.43 72.01 54.15
C ARG A 275 -95.81 71.39 53.92
N VAL A 276 -95.88 70.22 53.29
CA VAL A 276 -97.14 69.50 53.06
C VAL A 276 -97.83 69.18 54.39
N ARG A 277 -97.10 68.69 55.40
CA ARG A 277 -97.65 68.46 56.74
C ARG A 277 -98.16 69.75 57.40
N ALA A 278 -97.47 70.88 57.20
CA ALA A 278 -97.90 72.17 57.72
C ALA A 278 -99.15 72.72 56.99
N GLU A 279 -99.20 72.57 55.65
CA GLU A 279 -100.35 72.91 54.80
C GLU A 279 -101.58 72.05 55.18
N GLU A 280 -101.42 70.74 55.39
CA GLU A 280 -102.48 69.86 55.87
C GLU A 280 -102.99 70.28 57.25
N ARG A 281 -102.08 70.62 58.19
CA ARG A 281 -102.46 71.13 59.52
C ARG A 281 -103.23 72.46 59.44
N LEU A 282 -102.81 73.38 58.58
CA LEU A 282 -103.51 74.64 58.35
C LEU A 282 -104.91 74.38 57.78
N THR A 283 -105.01 73.53 56.75
CA THR A 283 -106.28 73.18 56.12
C THR A 283 -107.24 72.50 57.11
N ALA A 284 -106.72 71.60 57.96
CA ALA A 284 -107.50 70.97 59.03
C ALA A 284 -107.95 72.00 60.09
N ALA A 285 -107.10 72.95 60.46
CA ALA A 285 -107.45 74.02 61.40
C ALA A 285 -108.50 74.99 60.82
N ASP A 286 -108.39 75.35 59.54
CA ASP A 286 -109.37 76.20 58.84
C ASP A 286 -110.72 75.49 58.66
N ALA A 287 -110.72 74.21 58.28
CA ALA A 287 -111.93 73.40 58.22
C ALA A 287 -112.60 73.31 59.59
N ARG A 288 -111.81 73.11 60.66
CA ARG A 288 -112.32 73.09 62.05
C ARG A 288 -112.88 74.43 62.47
N ARG A 289 -112.24 75.54 62.08
CA ARG A 289 -112.73 76.91 62.32
C ARG A 289 -114.08 77.12 61.65
N LEU A 290 -114.19 76.82 60.35
CA LEU A 290 -115.43 76.97 59.58
C LEU A 290 -116.57 76.09 60.13
N GLU A 291 -116.29 74.85 60.52
CA GLU A 291 -117.25 73.95 61.17
C GLU A 291 -117.81 74.58 62.47
N VAL A 292 -116.94 75.14 63.31
CA VAL A 292 -117.34 75.81 64.56
C VAL A 292 -118.11 77.10 64.29
N GLU A 293 -117.67 77.91 63.32
CA GLU A 293 -118.37 79.15 62.91
C GLU A 293 -119.78 78.85 62.39
N ALA A 294 -119.94 77.83 61.55
CA ALA A 294 -121.23 77.39 61.04
C ALA A 294 -122.15 76.88 62.15
N ARG A 295 -121.62 76.07 63.08
CA ARG A 295 -122.38 75.54 64.23
C ARG A 295 -122.86 76.65 65.16
N ILE A 296 -122.03 77.67 65.36
CA ILE A 296 -122.39 78.89 66.10
C ILE A 296 -123.54 79.62 65.40
N GLN A 297 -123.44 79.85 64.09
CA GLN A 297 -124.47 80.54 63.32
C GLN A 297 -125.79 79.74 63.33
N GLU A 298 -125.75 78.42 63.20
CA GLU A 298 -126.94 77.56 63.23
C GLU A 298 -127.63 77.59 64.61
N THR A 299 -126.85 77.53 65.70
CA THR A 299 -127.41 77.39 67.05
C THR A 299 -127.86 78.73 67.64
N LEU A 300 -127.12 79.81 67.40
CA LEU A 300 -127.31 81.13 68.01
C LEU A 300 -127.81 82.20 67.04
N ASN A 301 -127.98 81.84 65.77
CA ASN A 301 -128.44 82.71 64.68
C ASN A 301 -127.69 84.05 64.58
N THR A 302 -126.41 84.04 64.97
CA THR A 302 -125.57 85.23 65.13
C THR A 302 -124.14 84.95 64.66
N PRO A 303 -123.48 85.89 63.97
CA PRO A 303 -122.09 85.74 63.54
C PRO A 303 -121.14 85.43 64.73
N PRO A 304 -120.11 84.59 64.54
CA PRO A 304 -119.24 84.12 65.63
C PRO A 304 -118.60 85.22 66.48
N HIS A 305 -118.14 86.30 65.85
CA HIS A 305 -117.54 87.45 66.53
C HIS A 305 -118.53 88.29 67.37
N LEU A 306 -119.84 88.01 67.28
CA LEU A 306 -120.89 88.67 68.05
C LEU A 306 -121.53 87.74 69.11
N VAL A 307 -121.13 86.45 69.17
CA VAL A 307 -121.64 85.50 70.18
C VAL A 307 -121.40 86.00 71.60
N ILE A 308 -120.25 86.63 71.84
CA ILE A 308 -119.90 87.17 73.15
C ILE A 308 -120.89 88.24 73.64
N ARG A 309 -121.60 88.94 72.72
CA ARG A 309 -122.64 89.90 73.12
C ARG A 309 -123.88 89.23 73.71
N HIS A 310 -124.13 87.96 73.38
CA HIS A 310 -125.24 87.19 73.97
C HIS A 310 -124.94 86.67 75.39
N THR A 311 -123.67 86.68 75.82
CA THR A 311 -123.30 86.26 77.18
C THR A 311 -123.41 87.39 78.20
N GLY A 312 -123.71 88.61 77.77
CA GLY A 312 -123.81 89.79 78.65
C GLY A 312 -122.47 90.29 79.21
N LEU A 313 -121.34 89.82 78.65
CA LEU A 313 -119.99 90.18 79.05
C LEU A 313 -119.44 91.28 78.13
N GLU A 314 -118.78 92.29 78.69
CA GLU A 314 -118.09 93.32 77.90
C GLU A 314 -116.71 92.85 77.43
N ALA A 315 -116.10 93.58 76.48
CA ALA A 315 -114.91 93.12 75.72
C ALA A 315 -113.68 92.76 76.58
N ASP A 316 -113.58 93.31 77.79
CA ASP A 316 -112.45 93.10 78.73
C ASP A 316 -112.88 92.41 80.04
N ASP A 317 -114.10 91.87 80.12
CA ASP A 317 -114.50 91.05 81.28
C ASP A 317 -113.73 89.72 81.29
N PRO A 318 -113.22 89.27 82.45
CA PRO A 318 -112.55 87.98 82.53
C PRO A 318 -113.50 86.86 82.13
N MET A 319 -113.10 86.09 81.11
CA MET A 319 -113.92 85.02 80.57
C MET A 319 -114.17 83.96 81.66
N PRO A 320 -115.43 83.57 81.94
CA PRO A 320 -115.72 82.55 82.93
C PRO A 320 -114.99 81.25 82.59
N GLU A 321 -114.54 80.50 83.61
CA GLU A 321 -113.93 79.20 83.37
C GLU A 321 -114.91 78.29 82.62
N MET A 322 -114.48 77.76 81.46
CA MET A 322 -115.32 76.92 80.58
C MET A 322 -116.00 75.76 81.34
N ALA A 323 -115.32 75.18 82.32
CA ALA A 323 -115.85 74.10 83.14
C ALA A 323 -117.04 74.50 84.04
N GLU A 324 -117.15 75.77 84.46
CA GLU A 324 -118.29 76.27 85.25
C GLU A 324 -119.51 76.57 84.38
N ILE A 325 -119.29 77.12 83.18
CA ILE A 325 -120.36 77.41 82.21
C ILE A 325 -121.01 76.12 81.70
N GLU A 326 -120.21 75.08 81.39
CA GLU A 326 -120.75 73.78 80.98
C GLU A 326 -121.67 73.17 82.06
N ARG A 327 -121.30 73.28 83.34
CA ARG A 327 -122.14 72.82 84.46
C ARG A 327 -123.44 73.60 84.60
N GLN A 328 -123.40 74.93 84.41
CA GLN A 328 -124.61 75.76 84.45
C GLN A 328 -125.55 75.47 83.26
N LEU A 329 -124.98 75.26 82.06
CA LEU A 329 -125.75 74.90 80.86
C LEU A 329 -126.45 73.54 81.04
N ASP A 330 -125.76 72.54 81.58
CA ASP A 330 -126.36 71.24 81.87
C ASP A 330 -127.46 71.33 82.93
N ARG A 331 -127.27 72.13 83.99
CA ARG A 331 -128.31 72.41 85.00
C ARG A 331 -129.57 73.04 84.37
N LEU A 332 -129.39 74.05 83.53
CA LEU A 332 -130.49 74.76 82.84
C LEU A 332 -131.19 73.89 81.79
N LYS A 333 -130.48 72.99 81.10
CA LYS A 333 -131.09 71.98 80.23
C LYS A 333 -131.97 70.98 81.01
N ILE A 334 -131.55 70.59 82.22
CA ILE A 334 -132.34 69.73 83.12
C ILE A 334 -133.54 70.47 83.71
N GLU A 335 -133.42 71.76 84.04
CA GLU A 335 -134.56 72.57 84.51
C GLU A 335 -135.58 72.85 83.38
N ARG A 336 -135.11 73.06 82.14
CA ARG A 336 -135.98 73.20 80.95
C ARG A 336 -136.79 71.93 80.67
N SER A 337 -136.20 70.74 80.85
CA SER A 337 -136.94 69.48 80.67
C SER A 337 -137.96 69.22 81.78
N ARG A 338 -137.81 69.82 82.97
CA ARG A 338 -138.72 69.68 84.12
C ARG A 338 -139.95 70.61 84.07
N LEU A 339 -139.86 71.76 83.37
CA LEU A 339 -140.97 72.70 83.15
C LEU A 339 -142.03 72.20 82.14
N GLY A 340 -141.72 71.17 81.35
CA GLY A 340 -142.64 70.59 80.35
C GLY A 340 -143.78 69.71 80.89
N ALA A 341 -143.86 69.45 82.21
CA ALA A 341 -144.84 68.53 82.81
C ALA A 341 -146.11 69.19 83.40
N VAL A 342 -146.25 70.53 83.34
CA VAL A 342 -147.37 71.28 83.94
C VAL A 342 -148.43 71.73 82.91
N ASN A 343 -148.10 71.70 81.60
CA ASN A 343 -149.03 72.11 80.52
C ASN A 343 -150.12 71.09 80.17
N LEU A 344 -150.05 69.84 80.66
CA LEU A 344 -151.15 68.86 80.48
C LEU A 344 -152.39 69.18 81.33
N ARG A 345 -152.27 70.01 82.38
CA ARG A 345 -153.37 70.35 83.31
C ARG A 345 -154.16 71.59 82.86
N ALA A 346 -153.59 72.40 81.97
CA ALA A 346 -154.25 73.56 81.36
C ALA A 346 -155.10 73.16 80.14
N GLU A 347 -154.79 72.05 79.47
CA GLU A 347 -155.63 71.46 78.41
C GLU A 347 -156.93 70.83 78.96
N GLU A 348 -156.96 70.42 80.24
CA GLU A 348 -158.18 69.89 80.90
C GLU A 348 -159.12 71.01 81.41
N GLU A 349 -158.61 72.13 81.94
CA GLU A 349 -159.43 73.28 82.39
C GLU A 349 -160.03 74.08 81.23
N GLN A 350 -159.35 74.17 80.09
CA GLN A 350 -159.87 74.86 78.91
C GLN A 350 -161.04 74.11 78.26
N LYS A 351 -161.08 72.78 78.39
CA LYS A 351 -162.21 71.97 77.92
C LYS A 351 -163.45 72.15 78.80
N GLU A 352 -163.28 72.28 80.11
CA GLU A 352 -164.36 72.58 81.07
C GLU A 352 -165.00 73.96 80.82
N LEU A 353 -164.21 74.95 80.39
CA LEU A 353 -164.72 76.28 80.01
C LEU A 353 -165.42 76.27 78.65
N SER A 354 -165.03 75.37 77.74
CA SER A 354 -165.69 75.19 76.44
C SER A 354 -167.11 74.61 76.61
N ASP A 355 -167.34 73.69 77.56
CA ASP A 355 -168.66 73.09 77.82
C ASP A 355 -169.63 74.06 78.54
N ARG A 356 -169.13 74.94 79.42
CA ARG A 356 -169.94 76.00 80.05
C ARG A 356 -170.38 77.06 79.06
N LEU A 357 -169.57 77.36 78.05
CA LEU A 357 -169.92 78.33 77.00
C LEU A 357 -170.99 77.75 76.05
N GLU A 358 -170.91 76.47 75.71
CA GLU A 358 -171.97 75.78 74.94
C GLU A 358 -173.32 75.82 75.66
N THR A 359 -173.34 75.70 76.99
CA THR A 359 -174.58 75.79 77.80
C THR A 359 -175.16 77.22 77.83
N ILE A 360 -174.32 78.25 77.96
CA ILE A 360 -174.79 79.65 77.98
C ILE A 360 -175.27 80.12 76.60
N VAL A 361 -174.66 79.59 75.52
CA VAL A 361 -175.11 79.90 74.16
C VAL A 361 -176.43 79.20 73.85
N SER A 362 -176.65 77.96 74.30
CA SER A 362 -177.96 77.30 74.16
C SER A 362 -179.06 77.98 74.98
N GLU A 363 -178.76 78.45 76.20
CA GLU A 363 -179.72 79.22 77.00
C GLU A 363 -180.05 80.61 76.41
N ARG A 364 -179.12 81.20 75.64
CA ARG A 364 -179.37 82.43 74.89
C ARG A 364 -180.16 82.17 73.60
N GLU A 365 -179.92 81.04 72.92
CA GLU A 365 -180.76 80.57 71.83
C GLU A 365 -182.23 80.36 72.31
N ASP A 366 -182.46 79.85 73.53
CA ASP A 366 -183.81 79.68 74.10
C ASP A 366 -184.50 80.98 74.58
N ILE A 367 -183.78 81.98 75.11
CA ILE A 367 -184.40 83.25 75.57
C ILE A 367 -184.74 84.19 74.40
N ILE A 368 -183.99 84.14 73.30
CA ILE A 368 -184.31 84.94 72.11
C ILE A 368 -185.54 84.37 71.39
N GLU A 369 -185.75 83.05 71.43
CA GLU A 369 -186.97 82.35 70.98
C GLU A 369 -188.23 82.74 71.81
N ALA A 370 -188.08 83.45 72.93
CA ALA A 370 -189.19 83.92 73.77
C ALA A 370 -189.61 85.40 73.58
N ILE A 371 -188.87 86.26 72.85
CA ILE A 371 -189.15 87.73 72.78
C ILE A 371 -189.12 88.36 71.36
N ARG A 372 -188.83 87.66 70.25
CA ARG A 372 -188.84 88.32 68.93
C ARG A 372 -189.15 87.48 67.70
#